data_AF-A0A2V8ZYK8-F1
#
_entry.id   AF-A0A2V8ZYK8-F1
#
_cell.length_a   1.000
_cell.length_b   1.000
_cell.length_c   1.000
_cell.angle_alpha   90.00
_cell.angle_beta   90.00
_cell.angle_gamma   90.00
#
_symmetry.space_group_name_H-M   'P 1'
#
loop_
_entity.id
_entity.type
_entity.pdbx_description
1 polymer ?
#
loop_
_entity_poly.entity_id
_entity_poly.type
_entity_poly.pdbx_seq_one_letter_code
_entity_poly.pdbx_strand_id
1 'polypeptide(L)'
;MRHTLHIFKKDSRHLWKEILVVTTMIAAFAYLGARSRPVLTAYALPIDRLDAIYRLLLPLAWWYLIAAVVHGEPISGDRQFWLTRPYRRGSLLAAKVLFVLVFLNLPMLLADCVILAAHGFKAWSYLPGLLVRQLLLLLVWFLPFLALATVTENLKQFLLLPVMIPVLYFIIAFVGRLPVFGLYGHGEWIPISAMIVVVVVGTFLILRIQYLHRRTTLARGIAICALPLALVVPSFFPRPTAYAAQLALTHRQALPASVVLGLDLSRQDGQDRNSLVTDGEANTVELDFPLRATGIPQDLDLIADHLAVKVRTPDGNSLNTTWRSLMFSDRNGQLWMKVHIDEAVFQKLRRTTVTVRTSAYLTLLGNSRATLIPAGAKSMEVPGIGRCSFLPDNMHEWVLFCQAPFRQPVDFCKAILGESEIRKFNEALPIGGSYSPYPAELEVSPLVLTFNGVYGISRPISGALMLTATPLSHFHTDFELPDVSLKDFVLDKQTVDSHF
;
A
#
# COMPACT_ATOMS: atom_id res chain seq x y z
N MET A 1 16.11 31.08 22.01
CA MET A 1 14.74 31.24 21.47
C MET A 1 14.51 32.57 20.75
N ARG A 2 14.88 33.74 21.30
CA ARG A 2 14.68 35.05 20.62
C ARG A 2 15.25 35.12 19.18
N HIS A 3 16.46 34.59 18.94
CA HIS A 3 17.06 34.58 17.60
C HIS A 3 16.29 33.69 16.62
N THR A 4 15.86 32.50 17.06
CA THR A 4 15.05 31.56 16.26
C THR A 4 13.74 32.21 15.82
N LEU A 5 13.02 32.86 16.73
CA LEU A 5 11.77 33.54 16.42
C LEU A 5 11.96 34.74 15.48
N HIS A 6 13.08 35.46 15.61
CA HIS A 6 13.41 36.55 14.70
C HIS A 6 13.63 36.05 13.26
N ILE A 7 14.40 34.97 13.07
CA ILE A 7 14.61 34.33 11.76
C ILE A 7 13.28 33.84 11.19
N PHE A 8 12.52 33.10 11.99
CA PHE A 8 11.20 32.60 11.59
C PHE A 8 10.24 33.72 11.16
N LYS A 9 10.16 34.83 11.92
CA LYS A 9 9.28 35.97 11.58
C LYS A 9 9.72 36.66 10.28
N LYS A 10 11.03 36.79 10.08
CA LYS A 10 11.58 37.34 8.83
C LYS A 10 11.21 36.44 7.65
N ASP A 11 11.45 35.14 7.75
CA ASP A 11 11.14 34.16 6.69
C ASP A 11 9.63 34.13 6.38
N SER A 12 8.80 34.15 7.41
CA SER A 12 7.33 34.21 7.28
C SER A 12 6.86 35.46 6.53
N ARG A 13 7.48 36.62 6.82
CA ARG A 13 7.16 37.87 6.14
C ARG A 13 7.67 37.89 4.71
N HIS A 14 8.80 37.25 4.43
CA HIS A 14 9.37 37.22 3.09
C HIS A 14 8.57 36.29 2.16
N LEU A 15 8.21 35.10 2.66
CA LEU A 15 7.55 34.04 1.89
C LEU A 15 6.03 34.01 2.06
N TRP A 16 5.41 35.12 2.46
CA TRP A 16 3.99 35.13 2.83
C TRP A 16 3.07 34.74 1.66
N LYS A 17 3.45 35.05 0.41
CA LYS A 17 2.67 34.71 -0.78
C LYS A 17 2.73 33.22 -1.06
N GLU A 18 3.92 32.65 -0.97
CA GLU A 18 4.19 31.23 -1.15
C GLU A 18 3.50 30.42 -0.05
N ILE A 19 3.58 30.88 1.20
CA ILE A 19 2.83 30.31 2.33
C ILE A 19 1.33 30.34 2.03
N LEU A 20 0.79 31.47 1.57
CA LEU A 20 -0.63 31.59 1.25
C LEU A 20 -1.03 30.59 0.15
N VAL A 21 -0.26 30.48 -0.92
CA VAL A 21 -0.54 29.51 -2.00
C VAL A 21 -0.52 28.08 -1.48
N VAL A 22 0.52 27.67 -0.73
CA VAL A 22 0.59 26.28 -0.23
C VAL A 22 -0.50 25.99 0.81
N THR A 23 -0.79 26.92 1.71
CA THR A 23 -1.85 26.72 2.71
C THR A 23 -3.25 26.71 2.09
N THR A 24 -3.51 27.53 1.06
CA THR A 24 -4.76 27.46 0.29
C THR A 24 -4.88 26.13 -0.46
N MET A 25 -3.77 25.59 -0.97
CA MET A 25 -3.74 24.30 -1.63
C MET A 25 -4.00 23.14 -0.65
N ILE A 26 -3.46 23.21 0.57
CA ILE A 26 -3.79 22.27 1.67
C ILE A 26 -5.27 22.39 2.07
N ALA A 27 -5.82 23.60 2.14
CA ALA A 27 -7.24 23.81 2.41
C ALA A 27 -8.13 23.27 1.29
N ALA A 28 -7.74 23.45 0.03
CA ALA A 28 -8.42 22.86 -1.12
C ALA A 28 -8.35 21.33 -1.09
N PHE A 29 -7.20 20.75 -0.74
CA PHE A 29 -7.09 19.31 -0.50
C PHE A 29 -8.02 18.84 0.62
N ALA A 30 -8.09 19.55 1.75
CA ALA A 30 -9.02 19.21 2.83
C ALA A 30 -10.48 19.25 2.36
N TYR A 31 -10.85 20.25 1.56
CA TYR A 31 -12.19 20.40 1.00
C TYR A 31 -12.55 19.32 -0.02
N LEU A 32 -11.61 18.99 -0.92
CA LEU A 32 -11.76 17.93 -1.90
C LEU A 32 -11.83 16.57 -1.19
N GLY A 33 -10.87 16.28 -0.31
CA GLY A 33 -10.80 15.06 0.48
C GLY A 33 -12.02 14.84 1.38
N ALA A 34 -12.61 15.91 1.93
CA ALA A 34 -13.84 15.85 2.72
C ALA A 34 -15.10 15.47 1.90
N ARG A 35 -15.03 15.54 0.57
CA ARG A 35 -16.13 15.22 -0.34
C ARG A 35 -15.83 14.07 -1.28
N SER A 36 -14.54 13.76 -1.45
CA SER A 36 -14.10 12.71 -2.33
C SER A 36 -14.52 11.36 -1.76
N ARG A 37 -14.88 10.48 -2.69
CA ARG A 37 -15.15 9.09 -2.43
C ARG A 37 -14.08 8.32 -3.20
N PRO A 38 -13.28 7.47 -2.54
CA PRO A 38 -12.26 6.68 -3.24
C PRO A 38 -12.94 5.57 -4.03
N VAL A 39 -13.44 5.91 -5.22
CA VAL A 39 -14.08 4.97 -6.14
C VAL A 39 -13.13 4.68 -7.32
N LEU A 40 -13.34 3.56 -7.99
CA LEU A 40 -12.66 3.24 -9.24
C LEU A 40 -12.85 4.36 -10.26
N THR A 41 -11.85 4.55 -11.12
CA THR A 41 -11.78 5.64 -12.12
C THR A 41 -13.02 5.74 -13.02
N ALA A 42 -13.68 4.62 -13.30
CA ALA A 42 -14.92 4.55 -14.08
C ALA A 42 -16.10 5.29 -13.40
N TYR A 43 -16.17 5.27 -12.07
CA TYR A 43 -17.23 5.90 -11.26
C TYR A 43 -16.73 7.15 -10.51
N ALA A 44 -15.47 7.50 -10.68
CA ALA A 44 -14.86 8.66 -10.05
C ALA A 44 -15.54 9.93 -10.57
N LEU A 45 -16.14 10.67 -9.64
CA LEU A 45 -16.66 12.00 -9.93
C LEU A 45 -15.50 12.94 -10.29
N PRO A 46 -15.77 14.06 -10.96
CA PRO A 46 -14.73 15.07 -11.24
C PRO A 46 -13.95 15.49 -9.98
N ILE A 47 -14.63 15.52 -8.82
CA ILE A 47 -14.01 15.86 -7.53
C ILE A 47 -13.00 14.80 -7.06
N ASP A 48 -13.22 13.52 -7.35
CA ASP A 48 -12.31 12.43 -6.97
C ASP A 48 -11.04 12.46 -7.81
N ARG A 49 -11.17 12.79 -9.10
CA ARG A 49 -10.02 13.03 -9.99
C ARG A 49 -9.20 14.23 -9.54
N LEU A 50 -9.87 15.31 -9.13
CA LEU A 50 -9.20 16.48 -8.57
C LEU A 50 -8.49 16.15 -7.25
N ASP A 51 -9.11 15.39 -6.35
CA ASP A 51 -8.45 14.92 -5.12
C ASP A 51 -7.18 14.12 -5.44
N ALA A 52 -7.26 13.19 -6.40
CA ALA A 52 -6.10 12.41 -6.86
C ALA A 52 -4.98 13.31 -7.42
N ILE A 53 -5.31 14.33 -8.21
CA ILE A 53 -4.33 15.32 -8.70
C ILE A 53 -3.71 16.09 -7.54
N TYR A 54 -4.49 16.53 -6.55
CA TYR A 54 -3.97 17.24 -5.38
C TYR A 54 -3.04 16.38 -4.52
N ARG A 55 -3.32 15.07 -4.38
CA ARG A 55 -2.41 14.13 -3.71
C ARG A 55 -1.03 14.06 -4.36
N LEU A 56 -0.94 14.29 -5.68
CA LEU A 56 0.34 14.39 -6.41
C LEU A 56 0.97 15.78 -6.31
N LEU A 57 0.18 16.84 -6.43
CA LEU A 57 0.68 18.21 -6.43
C LEU A 57 1.15 18.65 -5.04
N LEU A 58 0.50 18.20 -3.95
CA LEU A 58 0.82 18.63 -2.58
C LEU A 58 2.28 18.37 -2.19
N PRO A 59 2.83 17.15 -2.38
CA PRO A 59 4.25 16.91 -2.18
C PRO A 59 5.17 17.88 -2.93
N LEU A 60 4.82 18.25 -4.17
CA LEU A 60 5.58 19.23 -4.96
C LEU A 60 5.48 20.65 -4.40
N ALA A 61 4.32 21.03 -3.88
CA ALA A 61 4.12 22.32 -3.21
C ALA A 61 4.93 22.40 -1.91
N TRP A 62 4.93 21.32 -1.10
CA TRP A 62 5.78 21.22 0.09
C TRP A 62 7.26 21.29 -0.27
N TRP A 63 7.67 20.55 -1.30
CA TRP A 63 9.03 20.55 -1.84
C TRP A 63 9.46 21.97 -2.19
N TYR A 64 8.67 22.70 -2.98
CA TYR A 64 8.94 24.09 -3.36
C TYR A 64 9.06 25.03 -2.16
N LEU A 65 8.11 25.00 -1.21
CA LEU A 65 8.12 25.93 -0.08
C LEU A 65 9.31 25.67 0.85
N ILE A 66 9.66 24.40 1.07
CA ILE A 66 10.84 24.01 1.84
C ILE A 66 12.12 24.48 1.14
N ALA A 67 12.20 24.35 -0.19
CA ALA A 67 13.31 24.89 -0.96
C ALA A 67 13.45 26.40 -0.78
N ALA A 68 12.34 27.13 -0.92
CA ALA A 68 12.32 28.59 -0.84
C ALA A 68 12.81 29.09 0.52
N VAL A 69 12.38 28.47 1.62
CA VAL A 69 12.81 28.88 2.97
C VAL A 69 14.27 28.54 3.28
N VAL A 70 14.80 27.45 2.71
CA VAL A 70 16.21 27.08 2.87
C VAL A 70 17.12 27.92 1.98
N HIS A 71 16.77 28.10 0.71
CA HIS A 71 17.56 28.87 -0.26
C HIS A 71 17.48 30.38 -0.06
N GLY A 72 16.53 30.88 0.73
CA GLY A 72 16.55 32.27 1.20
C GLY A 72 17.76 32.60 2.09
N GLU A 73 18.38 31.57 2.69
CA GLU A 73 19.64 31.67 3.44
C GLU A 73 20.51 30.43 3.14
N PRO A 74 21.03 30.30 1.90
CA PRO A 74 21.54 29.03 1.38
C PRO A 74 22.85 28.65 2.05
N ILE A 75 22.93 27.51 2.75
CA ILE A 75 24.14 27.05 3.46
C ILE A 75 25.26 26.64 2.51
N SER A 76 24.92 26.18 1.31
CA SER A 76 25.85 25.84 0.24
C SER A 76 25.89 26.93 -0.83
N GLY A 77 27.06 27.13 -1.42
CA GLY A 77 27.30 28.10 -2.49
C GLY A 77 28.27 29.20 -2.09
N ASP A 78 28.41 30.18 -2.98
CA ASP A 78 29.32 31.32 -2.92
C ASP A 78 28.71 32.55 -2.19
N ARG A 79 27.37 32.62 -2.08
CA ARG A 79 26.65 33.70 -1.39
C ARG A 79 26.51 33.49 0.12
N GLN A 80 27.65 33.41 0.80
CA GLN A 80 27.71 33.07 2.23
C GLN A 80 27.45 34.28 3.15
N PHE A 81 26.19 34.66 3.32
CA PHE A 81 25.79 35.82 4.13
C PHE A 81 26.17 35.71 5.64
N TRP A 82 26.43 34.50 6.16
CA TRP A 82 26.86 34.30 7.54
C TRP A 82 28.32 34.73 7.82
N LEU A 83 29.11 35.03 6.80
CA LEU A 83 30.46 35.58 6.99
C LEU A 83 30.41 37.00 7.59
N THR A 84 29.33 37.75 7.30
CA THR A 84 29.15 39.12 7.80
C THR A 84 28.18 39.23 8.99
N ARG A 85 27.33 38.21 9.24
CA ARG A 85 26.48 38.12 10.44
C ARG A 85 26.42 36.69 10.99
N PRO A 86 27.12 36.37 12.10
CA PRO A 86 27.18 35.01 12.61
C PRO A 86 25.88 34.61 13.32
N TYR A 87 25.03 33.84 12.64
CA TYR A 87 23.92 33.14 13.28
C TYR A 87 24.40 31.89 14.03
N ARG A 88 23.84 31.63 15.22
CA ARG A 88 24.05 30.37 15.94
C ARG A 88 23.45 29.20 15.14
N ARG A 89 24.26 28.17 14.87
CA ARG A 89 23.94 27.01 14.02
C ARG A 89 22.61 26.33 14.39
N GLY A 90 22.41 26.03 15.68
CA GLY A 90 21.19 25.41 16.17
C GLY A 90 19.95 26.32 16.07
N SER A 91 20.12 27.64 16.17
CA SER A 91 19.00 28.58 16.05
C SER A 91 18.49 28.70 14.62
N LEU A 92 19.36 28.54 13.62
CA LEU A 92 18.99 28.52 12.21
C LEU A 92 18.19 27.26 11.86
N LEU A 93 18.72 26.07 12.20
CA LEU A 93 18.00 24.80 11.96
C LEU A 93 16.65 24.80 12.68
N ALA A 94 16.62 25.20 13.95
CA ALA A 94 15.39 25.29 14.71
C ALA A 94 14.36 26.24 14.08
N ALA A 95 14.81 27.33 13.44
CA ALA A 95 13.90 28.26 12.77
C ALA A 95 13.28 27.63 11.51
N LYS A 96 14.08 26.90 10.70
CA LYS A 96 13.58 26.21 9.51
C LYS A 96 12.64 25.05 9.87
N VAL A 97 12.98 24.27 10.90
CA VAL A 97 12.09 23.21 11.41
C VAL A 97 10.80 23.81 11.96
N LEU A 98 10.87 24.91 12.74
CA LEU A 98 9.67 25.61 13.22
C LEU A 98 8.80 26.13 12.06
N PHE A 99 9.42 26.63 10.99
CA PHE A 99 8.70 27.06 9.78
C PHE A 99 7.90 25.91 9.16
N VAL A 100 8.53 24.76 8.96
CA VAL A 100 7.87 23.54 8.47
C VAL A 100 6.74 23.10 9.39
N LEU A 101 6.98 23.10 10.71
CA LEU A 101 5.96 22.70 11.68
C LEU A 101 4.72 23.61 11.62
N VAL A 102 4.92 24.93 11.51
CA VAL A 102 3.81 25.90 11.54
C VAL A 102 3.07 26.00 10.22
N PHE A 103 3.77 25.98 9.08
CA PHE A 103 3.15 26.26 7.77
C PHE A 103 2.88 25.02 6.91
N LEU A 104 3.40 23.85 7.28
CA LEU A 104 3.12 22.59 6.58
C LEU A 104 2.47 21.57 7.51
N ASN A 105 3.12 21.22 8.62
CA ASN A 105 2.64 20.14 9.49
C ASN A 105 1.33 20.50 10.19
N LEU A 106 1.21 21.71 10.77
CA LEU A 106 0.00 22.14 11.44
C LEU A 106 -1.21 22.27 10.48
N PRO A 107 -1.10 22.89 9.28
CA PRO A 107 -2.19 22.88 8.31
C PRO A 107 -2.57 21.48 7.84
N MET A 108 -1.60 20.56 7.67
CA MET A 108 -1.90 19.16 7.35
C MET A 108 -2.63 18.44 8.48
N LEU A 109 -2.24 18.68 9.75
CA LEU A 109 -2.96 18.17 10.91
C LEU A 109 -4.43 18.63 10.92
N LEU A 110 -4.66 19.91 10.62
CA LEU A 110 -6.02 20.46 10.52
C LEU A 110 -6.78 19.86 9.34
N ALA A 111 -6.14 19.72 8.17
CA ALA A 111 -6.72 19.07 7.00
C ALA A 111 -7.14 17.63 7.31
N ASP A 112 -6.27 16.87 7.99
CA ASP A 112 -6.58 15.50 8.40
C ASP A 112 -7.79 15.45 9.34
N CYS A 113 -7.87 16.35 10.32
CA CYS A 113 -9.02 16.44 11.22
C CYS A 113 -10.32 16.77 10.47
N VAL A 114 -10.27 17.67 9.50
CA VAL A 114 -11.44 18.06 8.67
C VAL A 114 -11.90 16.89 7.80
N ILE A 115 -10.98 16.20 7.13
CA ILE A 115 -11.29 15.04 6.28
C ILE A 115 -11.91 13.92 7.13
N LEU A 116 -11.31 13.60 8.29
CA LEU A 116 -11.86 12.58 9.18
C LEU A 116 -13.27 12.94 9.67
N ALA A 117 -13.48 14.18 10.10
CA ALA A 117 -14.78 14.64 10.57
C ALA A 117 -15.85 14.58 9.47
N ALA A 118 -15.49 14.95 8.23
CA ALA A 118 -16.40 14.89 7.09
C ALA A 118 -16.87 13.47 6.76
N HIS A 119 -16.00 12.48 6.97
CA HIS A 119 -16.29 11.06 6.73
C HIS A 119 -16.90 10.36 7.95
N GLY A 120 -17.21 11.11 9.02
CA GLY A 120 -17.88 10.60 10.21
C GLY A 120 -16.95 9.97 11.25
N PHE A 121 -15.63 10.17 11.13
CA PHE A 121 -14.65 9.76 12.13
C PHE A 121 -14.37 10.88 13.13
N LYS A 122 -14.31 10.55 14.41
CA LYS A 122 -13.89 11.49 15.47
C LYS A 122 -12.38 11.46 15.59
N ALA A 123 -11.69 12.53 15.18
CA ALA A 123 -10.22 12.60 15.20
C ALA A 123 -9.62 12.26 16.58
N TRP A 124 -10.27 12.67 17.67
CA TRP A 124 -9.83 12.42 19.05
C TRP A 124 -9.80 10.93 19.43
N SER A 125 -10.64 10.09 18.80
CA SER A 125 -10.63 8.64 19.02
C SER A 125 -9.41 7.96 18.39
N TYR A 126 -8.72 8.64 17.46
CA TYR A 126 -7.60 8.11 16.69
C TYR A 126 -6.31 8.94 16.89
N LEU A 127 -6.16 9.56 18.07
CA LEU A 127 -4.99 10.40 18.41
C LEU A 127 -3.63 9.70 18.15
N PRO A 128 -3.40 8.43 18.53
CA PRO A 128 -2.13 7.78 18.25
C PRO A 128 -1.81 7.69 16.74
N GLY A 129 -2.81 7.35 15.92
CA GLY A 129 -2.66 7.31 14.47
C GLY A 129 -2.40 8.69 13.87
N LEU A 130 -3.12 9.72 14.35
CA LEU A 130 -2.93 11.10 13.91
C LEU A 130 -1.52 11.61 14.22
N LEU A 131 -1.01 11.35 15.43
CA LEU A 131 0.33 11.78 15.84
C LEU A 131 1.43 11.06 15.07
N VAL A 132 1.32 9.73 14.89
CA VAL A 132 2.29 8.96 14.10
C VAL A 132 2.26 9.40 12.65
N ARG A 133 1.09 9.69 12.08
CA ARG A 133 0.98 10.26 10.74
C ARG A 133 1.71 11.60 10.62
N GLN A 134 1.51 12.53 11.57
CA GLN A 134 2.25 13.80 11.54
C GLN A 134 3.76 13.59 11.66
N LEU A 135 4.18 12.62 12.48
CA LEU A 135 5.58 12.26 12.62
C LEU A 135 6.13 11.67 11.31
N LEU A 136 5.38 10.80 10.62
CA LEU A 136 5.78 10.22 9.33
C LEU A 136 5.88 11.30 8.25
N LEU A 137 4.93 12.22 8.16
CA LEU A 137 5.01 13.37 7.24
C LEU A 137 6.26 14.21 7.52
N LEU A 138 6.56 14.48 8.78
CA LEU A 138 7.77 15.22 9.15
C LEU A 138 9.05 14.46 8.80
N LEU A 139 9.15 13.18 9.18
CA LEU A 139 10.38 12.39 9.05
C LEU A 139 10.67 11.90 7.62
N VAL A 140 9.63 11.60 6.84
CA VAL A 140 9.77 10.97 5.52
C VAL A 140 9.57 11.95 4.38
N TRP A 141 8.77 13.01 4.58
CA TRP A 141 8.57 14.04 3.57
C TRP A 141 9.36 15.31 3.91
N PHE A 142 9.03 16.00 5.00
CA PHE A 142 9.53 17.37 5.19
C PHE A 142 11.02 17.47 5.52
N LEU A 143 11.54 16.65 6.44
CA LEU A 143 12.95 16.68 6.81
C LEU A 143 13.89 16.23 5.68
N PRO A 144 13.58 15.16 4.90
CA PRO A 144 14.39 14.80 3.74
C PRO A 144 14.42 15.91 2.68
N PHE A 145 13.29 16.59 2.46
CA PHE A 145 13.23 17.73 1.53
C PHE A 145 14.10 18.88 2.03
N LEU A 146 14.05 19.16 3.33
CA LEU A 146 14.90 20.15 3.99
C LEU A 146 16.39 19.79 3.85
N ALA A 147 16.73 18.52 4.06
CA ALA A 147 18.10 18.01 3.94
C ALA A 147 18.64 18.15 2.51
N LEU A 148 17.87 17.72 1.52
CA LEU A 148 18.24 17.86 0.11
C LEU A 148 18.34 19.35 -0.30
N ALA A 149 17.46 20.21 0.21
CA ALA A 149 17.51 21.65 -0.06
C ALA A 149 18.82 22.27 0.46
N THR A 150 19.35 21.79 1.59
CA THR A 150 20.62 22.30 2.15
C THR A 150 21.86 21.88 1.36
N VAL A 151 21.75 20.89 0.47
CA VAL A 151 22.85 20.31 -0.29
C VAL A 151 22.91 20.85 -1.73
N THR A 152 21.77 21.34 -2.21
CA THR A 152 21.59 21.96 -3.53
C THR A 152 21.92 23.45 -3.50
N GLU A 153 22.59 23.94 -4.54
CA GLU A 153 23.05 25.35 -4.59
C GLU A 153 21.95 26.28 -5.07
N ASN A 154 21.05 25.78 -5.92
CA ASN A 154 20.07 26.57 -6.62
C ASN A 154 18.69 25.92 -6.59
N LEU A 155 17.65 26.76 -6.55
CA LEU A 155 16.25 26.34 -6.60
C LEU A 155 15.96 25.50 -7.85
N LYS A 156 16.54 25.84 -9.01
CA LYS A 156 16.36 25.07 -10.26
C LYS A 156 16.86 23.64 -10.15
N GLN A 157 18.05 23.43 -9.58
CA GLN A 157 18.61 22.08 -9.39
C GLN A 157 17.74 21.26 -8.44
N PHE A 158 17.25 21.89 -7.37
CA PHE A 158 16.37 21.25 -6.41
C PHE A 158 15.00 20.88 -7.01
N LEU A 159 14.42 21.75 -7.85
CA LEU A 159 13.13 21.49 -8.50
C LEU A 159 13.17 20.38 -9.57
N LEU A 160 14.35 20.00 -10.06
CA LEU A 160 14.50 18.86 -10.98
C LEU A 160 14.51 17.51 -10.26
N LEU A 161 14.86 17.46 -8.97
CA LEU A 161 14.99 16.20 -8.22
C LEU A 161 13.69 15.37 -8.16
N PRO A 162 12.48 15.95 -7.97
CA PRO A 162 11.23 15.18 -7.99
C PRO A 162 10.98 14.43 -9.30
N VAL A 163 11.54 14.90 -10.42
CA VAL A 163 11.47 14.21 -11.72
C VAL A 163 12.60 13.18 -11.85
N MET A 164 13.81 13.52 -11.39
CA MET A 164 14.98 12.65 -11.50
C MET A 164 14.90 11.42 -10.59
N ILE A 165 14.27 11.52 -9.40
CA ILE A 165 14.18 10.41 -8.44
C ILE A 165 13.33 9.25 -9.01
N PRO A 166 12.12 9.46 -9.57
CA PRO A 166 11.36 8.41 -10.25
C PRO A 166 12.09 7.82 -11.46
N VAL A 167 12.77 8.66 -12.26
CA VAL A 167 13.55 8.19 -13.42
C VAL A 167 14.71 7.29 -12.96
N LEU A 168 15.44 7.71 -11.92
CA LEU A 168 16.51 6.92 -11.32
C LEU A 168 15.97 5.59 -10.76
N TYR A 169 14.84 5.62 -10.06
CA TYR A 169 14.17 4.43 -9.57
C TYR A 169 13.82 3.48 -10.73
N PHE A 170 13.24 4.00 -11.81
CA PHE A 170 12.91 3.21 -12.99
C PHE A 170 14.15 2.60 -13.64
N ILE A 171 15.25 3.34 -13.77
CA ILE A 171 16.53 2.82 -14.29
C ILE A 171 17.06 1.70 -13.39
N ILE A 172 17.07 1.90 -12.07
CA ILE A 172 17.52 0.90 -11.10
C ILE A 172 16.65 -0.35 -11.20
N ALA A 173 15.33 -0.20 -11.22
CA ALA A 173 14.39 -1.31 -11.31
C ALA A 173 14.56 -2.07 -12.64
N PHE A 174 14.67 -1.35 -13.74
CA PHE A 174 14.85 -1.93 -15.07
C PHE A 174 16.18 -2.68 -15.22
N VAL A 175 17.31 -2.03 -14.85
CA VAL A 175 18.65 -2.62 -14.95
C VAL A 175 18.82 -3.78 -13.97
N GLY A 176 18.35 -3.61 -12.73
CA GLY A 176 18.41 -4.63 -11.70
C GLY A 176 17.38 -5.76 -11.88
N ARG A 177 16.49 -5.66 -12.88
CA ARG A 177 15.30 -6.52 -13.03
C ARG A 177 14.53 -6.66 -11.72
N LEU A 178 14.48 -5.57 -10.95
CA LEU A 178 13.79 -5.52 -9.69
C LEU A 178 12.31 -5.32 -9.97
N PRO A 179 11.44 -6.05 -9.28
CA PRO A 179 10.01 -5.86 -9.44
C PRO A 179 9.61 -4.47 -8.90
N VAL A 180 8.72 -3.79 -9.64
CA VAL A 180 8.33 -2.39 -9.38
C VAL A 180 7.47 -2.30 -8.10
N PHE A 181 7.71 -1.31 -7.24
CA PHE A 181 6.97 -1.05 -6.01
C PHE A 181 5.47 -0.85 -6.27
N GLY A 182 4.63 -1.38 -5.38
CA GLY A 182 3.17 -1.13 -5.38
C GLY A 182 2.32 -2.25 -5.99
N LEU A 183 2.88 -3.45 -6.17
CA LEU A 183 2.15 -4.65 -6.63
C LEU A 183 2.09 -5.77 -5.56
N TYR A 184 2.40 -5.48 -4.29
CA TYR A 184 2.50 -6.53 -3.26
C TYR A 184 1.38 -6.39 -2.21
N GLY A 185 0.88 -7.54 -1.77
CA GLY A 185 -0.17 -7.64 -0.75
C GLY A 185 0.34 -7.40 0.69
N HIS A 186 -0.35 -8.00 1.65
CA HIS A 186 -0.32 -7.75 3.11
C HIS A 186 1.05 -7.73 3.85
N GLY A 187 2.18 -8.06 3.20
CA GLY A 187 3.54 -8.10 3.78
C GLY A 187 4.49 -6.92 3.46
N GLU A 188 4.02 -5.85 2.81
CA GLU A 188 4.86 -4.74 2.33
C GLU A 188 5.52 -3.89 3.43
N TRP A 189 5.03 -3.97 4.66
CA TRP A 189 5.42 -3.03 5.70
C TRP A 189 6.87 -3.18 6.18
N ILE A 190 7.45 -4.39 6.13
CA ILE A 190 8.85 -4.63 6.51
C ILE A 190 9.81 -3.93 5.53
N PRO A 191 9.74 -4.18 4.20
CA PRO A 191 10.55 -3.47 3.23
C PRO A 191 10.40 -1.95 3.34
N ILE A 192 9.17 -1.46 3.51
CA ILE A 192 8.89 -0.03 3.68
C ILE A 192 9.53 0.52 4.96
N SER A 193 9.48 -0.21 6.07
CA SER A 193 10.14 0.18 7.33
C SER A 193 11.65 0.32 7.16
N ALA A 194 12.29 -0.63 6.47
CA ALA A 194 13.72 -0.58 6.21
C ALA A 194 14.11 0.65 5.36
N MET A 195 13.31 0.96 4.33
CA MET A 195 13.47 2.18 3.53
C MET A 195 13.36 3.44 4.41
N ILE A 196 12.33 3.53 5.28
CA ILE A 196 12.15 4.68 6.17
C ILE A 196 13.37 4.87 7.07
N VAL A 197 13.90 3.79 7.66
CA VAL A 197 15.10 3.87 8.50
C VAL A 197 16.27 4.47 7.72
N VAL A 198 16.51 4.02 6.48
CA VAL A 198 17.60 4.53 5.63
C VAL A 198 17.40 6.02 5.32
N VAL A 199 16.19 6.42 4.92
CA VAL A 199 15.84 7.82 4.64
C VAL A 199 16.05 8.70 5.86
N VAL A 200 15.56 8.26 7.03
CA VAL A 200 15.65 9.02 8.29
C VAL A 200 17.10 9.16 8.73
N VAL A 201 17.87 8.07 8.74
CA VAL A 201 19.29 8.08 9.11
C VAL A 201 20.09 8.98 8.16
N GLY A 202 19.91 8.82 6.85
CA GLY A 202 20.58 9.67 5.84
C GLY A 202 20.25 11.15 6.02
N THR A 203 18.98 11.47 6.25
CA THR A 203 18.49 12.84 6.49
C THR A 203 19.14 13.46 7.73
N PHE A 204 19.17 12.75 8.85
CA PHE A 204 19.81 13.25 10.07
C PHE A 204 21.31 13.46 9.89
N LEU A 205 22.01 12.55 9.21
CA LEU A 205 23.43 12.69 8.91
C LEU A 205 23.70 13.93 8.05
N ILE A 206 22.93 14.12 6.97
CA ILE A 206 23.04 15.28 6.08
C ILE A 206 22.82 16.58 6.86
N LEU A 207 21.72 16.69 7.61
CA LEU A 207 21.41 17.90 8.38
C LEU A 207 22.48 18.17 9.45
N ARG A 208 22.94 17.13 10.15
CA ARG A 208 24.01 17.24 11.15
C ARG A 208 25.30 17.75 10.51
N ILE A 209 25.70 17.21 9.37
CA ILE A 209 26.93 17.61 8.68
C ILE A 209 26.80 19.03 8.13
N GLN A 210 25.68 19.39 7.52
CA GLN A 210 25.45 20.72 6.97
C GLN A 210 25.37 21.81 8.04
N TYR A 211 24.59 21.59 9.11
CA TYR A 211 24.42 22.62 10.13
C TYR A 211 25.54 22.66 11.18
N LEU A 212 26.17 21.53 11.51
CA LEU A 212 27.27 21.51 12.48
C LEU A 212 28.64 21.68 11.86
N HIS A 213 28.92 21.06 10.72
CA HIS A 213 30.28 21.02 10.15
C HIS A 213 30.43 21.79 8.83
N ARG A 214 29.31 22.16 8.18
CA ARG A 214 29.26 22.86 6.87
C ARG A 214 30.08 22.18 5.77
N ARG A 215 30.23 20.85 5.86
CA ARG A 215 30.97 20.05 4.87
C ARG A 215 30.03 19.58 3.76
N THR A 216 29.73 20.48 2.82
CA THR A 216 28.77 20.24 1.73
C THR A 216 29.19 19.08 0.82
N THR A 217 30.49 18.89 0.55
CA THR A 217 30.97 17.77 -0.27
C THR A 217 30.66 16.41 0.34
N LEU A 218 30.89 16.27 1.65
CA LEU A 218 30.57 15.06 2.41
C LEU A 218 29.05 14.83 2.45
N ALA A 219 28.27 15.89 2.72
CA ALA A 219 26.81 15.80 2.71
C ALA A 219 26.24 15.43 1.32
N ARG A 220 26.83 15.93 0.23
CA ARG A 220 26.51 15.51 -1.15
C ARG A 220 26.80 14.04 -1.38
N GLY A 221 27.97 13.56 -0.96
CA GLY A 221 28.32 12.14 -1.04
C GLY A 221 27.31 11.26 -0.32
N ILE A 222 26.91 11.62 0.90
CA ILE A 222 25.86 10.89 1.64
C ILE A 222 24.53 10.92 0.89
N ALA A 223 24.10 12.07 0.35
CA ALA A 223 22.86 12.14 -0.41
C ALA A 223 22.89 11.24 -1.66
N ILE A 224 24.02 11.22 -2.38
CA ILE A 224 24.23 10.39 -3.58
C ILE A 224 24.23 8.89 -3.24
N CYS A 225 24.69 8.49 -2.05
CA CYS A 225 24.65 7.08 -1.64
C CYS A 225 23.32 6.68 -0.98
N ALA A 226 22.77 7.50 -0.09
CA ALA A 226 21.59 7.19 0.70
C ALA A 226 20.32 7.13 -0.16
N LEU A 227 20.21 7.95 -1.20
CA LEU A 227 19.03 8.00 -2.04
C LEU A 227 18.87 6.73 -2.91
N PRO A 228 19.87 6.28 -3.69
CA PRO A 228 19.81 4.98 -4.36
C PRO A 228 19.66 3.82 -3.38
N LEU A 229 20.34 3.88 -2.22
CA LEU A 229 20.21 2.83 -1.20
C LEU A 229 18.75 2.72 -0.71
N ALA A 230 18.09 3.84 -0.39
CA ALA A 230 16.69 3.83 0.00
C ALA A 230 15.77 3.22 -1.07
N LEU A 231 16.06 3.49 -2.36
CA LEU A 231 15.29 2.95 -3.48
C LEU A 231 15.51 1.44 -3.70
N VAL A 232 16.72 0.92 -3.43
CA VAL A 232 17.07 -0.50 -3.65
C VAL A 232 16.75 -1.37 -2.43
N VAL A 233 16.80 -0.80 -1.21
CA VAL A 233 16.72 -1.55 0.06
C VAL A 233 15.55 -2.52 0.12
N PRO A 234 14.32 -2.14 -0.24
CA PRO A 234 13.20 -3.07 -0.17
C PRO A 234 13.33 -4.28 -1.11
N SER A 235 14.07 -4.16 -2.22
CA SER A 235 14.32 -5.26 -3.13
C SER A 235 15.28 -6.31 -2.55
N PHE A 236 16.04 -5.98 -1.49
CA PHE A 236 16.81 -6.97 -0.73
C PHE A 236 15.95 -7.84 0.20
N PHE A 237 14.63 -7.59 0.28
CA PHE A 237 13.69 -8.43 1.02
C PHE A 237 12.81 -9.25 0.06
N PRO A 238 13.29 -10.40 -0.46
CA PRO A 238 12.44 -11.34 -1.20
C PRO A 238 11.14 -11.64 -0.45
N ARG A 239 10.03 -11.82 -1.17
CA ARG A 239 8.70 -12.09 -0.55
C ARG A 239 8.76 -13.17 0.56
N PRO A 240 9.42 -14.34 0.37
CA PRO A 240 9.47 -15.35 1.41
C PRO A 240 10.16 -14.87 2.69
N THR A 241 11.21 -14.06 2.59
CA THR A 241 11.92 -13.56 3.78
C THR A 241 11.13 -12.48 4.51
N ALA A 242 10.40 -11.63 3.77
CA ALA A 242 9.48 -10.66 4.37
C ALA A 242 8.34 -11.37 5.13
N TYR A 243 7.70 -12.38 4.52
CA TYR A 243 6.63 -13.14 5.19
C TYR A 243 7.15 -14.00 6.35
N ALA A 244 8.35 -14.58 6.24
CA ALA A 244 8.99 -15.29 7.35
C ALA A 244 9.34 -14.35 8.51
N ALA A 245 9.87 -13.16 8.23
CA ALA A 245 10.14 -12.15 9.23
C ALA A 245 8.84 -11.63 9.87
N GLN A 246 7.78 -11.43 9.08
CA GLN A 246 6.46 -11.09 9.59
C GLN A 246 5.97 -12.17 10.55
N LEU A 247 5.97 -13.43 10.13
CA LEU A 247 5.59 -14.58 10.95
C LEU A 247 6.38 -14.63 12.27
N ALA A 248 7.69 -14.37 12.21
CA ALA A 248 8.56 -14.34 13.40
C ALA A 248 8.22 -13.21 14.37
N LEU A 249 7.75 -12.06 13.86
CA LEU A 249 7.45 -10.87 14.65
C LEU A 249 6.00 -10.84 15.18
N THR A 250 5.06 -11.52 14.53
CA THR A 250 3.69 -11.64 15.04
C THR A 250 3.61 -12.68 16.16
N HIS A 251 3.27 -12.22 17.37
CA HIS A 251 3.10 -13.05 18.58
C HIS A 251 1.94 -14.08 18.54
N ARG A 252 1.33 -14.34 17.37
CA ARG A 252 0.23 -15.28 17.16
C ARG A 252 0.68 -16.56 16.45
N GLN A 253 1.84 -17.09 16.84
CA GLN A 253 2.30 -18.40 16.40
C GLN A 253 1.65 -19.46 17.28
N ALA A 254 0.45 -19.90 16.91
CA ALA A 254 -0.06 -21.18 17.36
C ALA A 254 -0.04 -22.09 16.14
N LEU A 255 0.78 -23.16 16.17
CA LEU A 255 0.63 -24.26 15.22
C LEU A 255 -0.70 -24.94 15.54
N PRO A 256 -1.72 -24.89 14.68
CA PRO A 256 -2.66 -25.98 14.69
C PRO A 256 -1.90 -27.13 14.04
N ALA A 257 -1.32 -28.03 14.84
CA ALA A 257 -0.61 -29.22 14.38
C ALA A 257 -1.48 -30.16 13.49
N SER A 258 -2.72 -29.76 13.19
CA SER A 258 -3.71 -30.46 12.39
C SER A 258 -3.92 -29.93 10.97
N VAL A 259 -3.49 -28.70 10.62
CA VAL A 259 -3.80 -28.16 9.27
C VAL A 259 -2.87 -28.74 8.22
N VAL A 260 -3.40 -29.62 7.38
CA VAL A 260 -2.68 -30.23 6.25
C VAL A 260 -3.32 -29.77 4.95
N LEU A 261 -2.51 -29.19 4.06
CA LEU A 261 -2.90 -28.87 2.69
C LEU A 261 -2.46 -29.99 1.74
N GLY A 262 -3.36 -30.42 0.86
CA GLY A 262 -3.08 -31.37 -0.22
C GLY A 262 -3.92 -31.08 -1.46
N LEU A 263 -3.66 -31.77 -2.57
CA LEU A 263 -4.52 -31.72 -3.76
C LEU A 263 -5.80 -32.54 -3.54
N ASP A 264 -6.92 -32.03 -4.02
CA ASP A 264 -8.17 -32.79 -4.15
C ASP A 264 -8.36 -33.26 -5.59
N LEU A 265 -7.67 -34.34 -5.98
CA LEU A 265 -7.76 -34.88 -7.35
C LEU A 265 -9.12 -35.49 -7.68
N SER A 266 -9.98 -35.74 -6.69
CA SER A 266 -11.36 -36.18 -6.91
C SER A 266 -12.24 -35.07 -7.49
N ARG A 267 -11.73 -33.83 -7.60
CA ARG A 267 -12.46 -32.64 -8.02
C ARG A 267 -11.79 -32.01 -9.25
N GLN A 268 -12.07 -32.57 -10.42
CA GLN A 268 -11.57 -32.07 -11.72
C GLN A 268 -12.58 -31.17 -12.45
N ASP A 269 -13.86 -31.19 -12.08
CA ASP A 269 -14.90 -30.41 -12.78
C ASP A 269 -14.82 -28.93 -12.40
N GLY A 270 -14.20 -28.17 -13.30
CA GLY A 270 -14.10 -26.72 -13.26
C GLY A 270 -15.35 -25.98 -13.73
N GLN A 271 -16.53 -26.60 -13.69
CA GLN A 271 -17.72 -26.09 -14.37
C GLN A 271 -18.34 -24.84 -13.71
N ASP A 272 -17.95 -24.54 -12.47
CA ASP A 272 -18.35 -23.33 -11.73
C ASP A 272 -17.18 -22.32 -11.55
N ARG A 273 -16.11 -22.46 -12.37
CA ARG A 273 -14.93 -21.59 -12.36
C ARG A 273 -15.19 -20.23 -13.01
N ASN A 274 -16.14 -19.46 -12.48
CA ASN A 274 -16.15 -18.02 -12.69
C ASN A 274 -15.04 -17.40 -11.84
N SER A 275 -13.82 -17.57 -12.33
CA SER A 275 -12.59 -17.00 -11.81
C SER A 275 -12.61 -15.48 -11.93
N LEU A 276 -11.92 -14.83 -10.99
CA LEU A 276 -11.40 -13.46 -11.12
C LEU A 276 -10.97 -13.31 -12.57
N VAL A 277 -11.67 -12.47 -13.33
CA VAL A 277 -11.06 -11.83 -14.48
C VAL A 277 -10.08 -10.82 -13.87
N THR A 278 -8.95 -11.30 -13.37
CA THR A 278 -7.72 -10.56 -13.54
C THR A 278 -7.54 -10.51 -15.04
N ASP A 279 -7.57 -9.31 -15.62
CA ASP A 279 -7.20 -9.08 -17.02
C ASP A 279 -6.07 -10.05 -17.38
N GLY A 280 -6.36 -11.01 -18.26
CA GLY A 280 -5.41 -12.05 -18.59
C GLY A 280 -4.13 -11.37 -19.07
N GLU A 281 -3.06 -11.46 -18.27
CA GLU A 281 -1.77 -10.92 -18.66
C GLU A 281 -1.41 -11.56 -20.00
N ALA A 282 -1.21 -10.73 -21.03
CA ALA A 282 -0.91 -11.22 -22.37
C ALA A 282 0.29 -12.19 -22.29
N ASN A 283 0.17 -13.36 -22.94
CA ASN A 283 1.14 -14.46 -22.92
C ASN A 283 1.24 -15.26 -21.60
N THR A 284 0.19 -15.29 -20.77
CA THR A 284 0.13 -16.20 -19.60
C THR A 284 -1.01 -17.21 -19.72
N VAL A 285 -0.78 -18.42 -19.18
CA VAL A 285 -1.76 -19.50 -19.02
C VAL A 285 -2.15 -19.58 -17.56
N GLU A 286 -3.45 -19.68 -17.29
CA GLU A 286 -3.99 -19.85 -15.95
C GLU A 286 -4.16 -21.34 -15.62
N LEU A 287 -3.64 -21.75 -14.47
CA LEU A 287 -3.75 -23.11 -13.93
C LEU A 287 -4.45 -23.05 -12.57
N ASP A 288 -5.53 -23.83 -12.41
CA ASP A 288 -6.30 -23.91 -11.18
C ASP A 288 -6.14 -25.28 -10.52
N PHE A 289 -5.42 -25.31 -9.39
CA PHE A 289 -5.20 -26.51 -8.60
C PHE A 289 -6.25 -26.63 -7.48
N PRO A 290 -7.05 -27.70 -7.42
CA PRO A 290 -8.00 -27.93 -6.34
C PRO A 290 -7.26 -28.31 -5.06
N LEU A 291 -7.45 -27.54 -3.99
CA LEU A 291 -6.83 -27.79 -2.71
C LEU A 291 -7.83 -28.38 -1.71
N ARG A 292 -7.36 -29.32 -0.90
CA ARG A 292 -8.04 -29.80 0.30
C ARG A 292 -7.23 -29.41 1.51
N ALA A 293 -7.87 -28.67 2.42
CA ALA A 293 -7.35 -28.45 3.75
C ALA A 293 -8.05 -29.37 4.73
N THR A 294 -7.31 -30.11 5.54
CA THR A 294 -7.86 -30.92 6.64
C THR A 294 -7.43 -30.33 7.97
N GLY A 295 -8.17 -30.64 9.05
CA GLY A 295 -7.85 -30.19 10.40
C GLY A 295 -8.09 -28.70 10.68
N ILE A 296 -8.89 -28.04 9.83
CA ILE A 296 -9.47 -26.72 10.11
C ILE A 296 -10.81 -26.92 10.85
N PRO A 297 -11.01 -26.31 12.03
CA PRO A 297 -12.30 -26.24 12.70
C PRO A 297 -13.40 -25.60 11.82
N GLN A 298 -14.66 -25.99 12.00
CA GLN A 298 -15.78 -25.54 11.15
C GLN A 298 -16.10 -24.03 11.25
N ASP A 299 -15.58 -23.36 12.28
CA ASP A 299 -15.79 -21.94 12.59
C ASP A 299 -14.62 -21.03 12.16
N LEU A 300 -13.57 -21.60 11.57
CA LEU A 300 -12.38 -20.88 11.14
C LEU A 300 -12.25 -20.87 9.62
N ASP A 301 -11.89 -19.71 9.09
CA ASP A 301 -11.55 -19.54 7.67
C ASP A 301 -10.03 -19.57 7.48
N LEU A 302 -9.58 -20.13 6.37
CA LEU A 302 -8.16 -20.18 6.01
C LEU A 302 -7.89 -19.27 4.81
N ILE A 303 -6.91 -18.38 4.96
CA ILE A 303 -6.41 -17.54 3.86
C ILE A 303 -4.91 -17.77 3.65
N ALA A 304 -4.45 -17.50 2.43
CA ALA A 304 -3.02 -17.45 2.12
C ALA A 304 -2.57 -16.00 1.94
N ASP A 305 -1.63 -15.57 2.78
CA ASP A 305 -0.96 -14.28 2.62
C ASP A 305 0.04 -14.31 1.47
N HIS A 306 0.69 -15.46 1.29
CA HIS A 306 1.64 -15.68 0.22
C HIS A 306 1.78 -17.15 -0.15
N LEU A 307 1.74 -17.42 -1.44
CA LEU A 307 2.13 -18.70 -2.03
C LEU A 307 3.40 -18.49 -2.86
N ALA A 308 4.41 -19.30 -2.58
CA ALA A 308 5.63 -19.38 -3.38
C ALA A 308 5.66 -20.75 -4.06
N VAL A 309 5.28 -20.77 -5.34
CA VAL A 309 5.25 -21.99 -6.16
C VAL A 309 6.57 -22.13 -6.91
N LYS A 310 7.19 -23.30 -6.82
CA LYS A 310 8.40 -23.69 -7.54
C LYS A 310 8.14 -25.00 -8.27
N VAL A 311 8.67 -25.12 -9.48
CA VAL A 311 8.53 -26.35 -10.26
C VAL A 311 9.87 -26.96 -10.56
N ARG A 312 9.95 -28.26 -10.32
CA ARG A 312 11.08 -29.10 -10.69
C ARG A 312 10.68 -29.95 -11.88
N THR A 313 11.48 -29.88 -12.94
CA THR A 313 11.35 -30.81 -14.07
C THR A 313 11.97 -32.16 -13.70
N PRO A 314 11.64 -33.24 -14.42
CA PRO A 314 12.25 -34.57 -14.22
C PRO A 314 13.78 -34.54 -14.29
N ASP A 315 14.36 -33.61 -15.06
CA ASP A 315 15.80 -33.42 -15.20
C ASP A 315 16.47 -32.82 -13.95
N GLY A 316 15.72 -32.60 -12.86
CA GLY A 316 16.21 -32.00 -11.62
C GLY A 316 16.39 -30.48 -11.67
N ASN A 317 16.19 -29.86 -12.83
CA ASN A 317 16.28 -28.41 -12.99
C ASN A 317 15.07 -27.74 -12.35
N SER A 318 15.32 -26.90 -11.34
CA SER A 318 14.30 -25.99 -10.81
C SER A 318 14.18 -24.78 -11.72
N LEU A 319 12.99 -24.56 -12.28
CA LEU A 319 12.72 -23.32 -13.01
C LEU A 319 12.45 -22.22 -11.97
N ASN A 320 13.38 -21.25 -11.89
CA ASN A 320 13.20 -20.04 -11.11
C ASN A 320 12.30 -19.07 -11.89
N THR A 321 11.04 -19.45 -12.10
CA THR A 321 10.04 -18.57 -12.69
C THR A 321 9.13 -18.11 -11.56
N THR A 322 9.00 -16.79 -11.38
CA THR A 322 8.08 -16.21 -10.39
C THR A 322 6.65 -16.35 -10.88
N TRP A 323 6.01 -17.44 -10.51
CA TRP A 323 4.60 -17.65 -10.82
C TRP A 323 3.76 -16.77 -9.92
N ARG A 324 2.88 -15.95 -10.50
CA ARG A 324 1.88 -15.25 -9.72
C ARG A 324 0.89 -16.29 -9.25
N SER A 325 0.65 -16.35 -7.95
CA SER A 325 -0.26 -17.33 -7.37
C SER A 325 -1.10 -16.70 -6.27
N LEU A 326 -2.32 -17.19 -6.17
CA LEU A 326 -3.29 -16.74 -5.18
C LEU A 326 -4.14 -17.93 -4.74
N MET A 327 -4.50 -17.94 -3.46
CA MET A 327 -5.46 -18.88 -2.91
C MET A 327 -6.80 -18.19 -2.83
N PHE A 328 -7.85 -18.87 -3.26
CA PHE A 328 -9.22 -18.38 -3.13
C PHE A 328 -10.14 -19.52 -2.73
N SER A 329 -11.30 -19.15 -2.18
CA SER A 329 -12.39 -20.09 -1.95
C SER A 329 -13.48 -19.83 -2.96
N ASP A 330 -14.02 -20.88 -3.55
CA ASP A 330 -15.20 -20.80 -4.40
C ASP A 330 -16.49 -20.58 -3.58
N ARG A 331 -17.63 -20.63 -4.27
CA ARG A 331 -18.97 -20.43 -3.69
C ARG A 331 -19.34 -21.50 -2.66
N ASN A 332 -18.79 -22.69 -2.83
CA ASN A 332 -19.07 -23.87 -2.03
C ASN A 332 -18.08 -24.02 -0.87
N GLY A 333 -17.20 -23.03 -0.64
CA GLY A 333 -16.18 -23.09 0.39
C GLY A 333 -14.96 -23.95 -0.01
N GLN A 334 -14.83 -24.30 -1.29
CA GLN A 334 -13.72 -25.14 -1.76
C GLN A 334 -12.51 -24.28 -2.07
N LEU A 335 -11.35 -24.75 -1.64
CA LEU A 335 -10.09 -24.03 -1.79
C LEU A 335 -9.45 -24.32 -3.14
N TRP A 336 -8.99 -23.27 -3.79
CA TRP A 336 -8.32 -23.33 -5.07
C TRP A 336 -7.03 -22.52 -5.00
N MET A 337 -5.98 -23.03 -5.64
CA MET A 337 -4.75 -22.30 -5.90
C MET A 337 -4.67 -22.00 -7.38
N LYS A 338 -4.82 -20.72 -7.72
CA LYS A 338 -4.61 -20.22 -9.08
C LYS A 338 -3.14 -19.86 -9.27
N VAL A 339 -2.60 -20.23 -10.42
CA VAL A 339 -1.22 -20.01 -10.81
C VAL A 339 -1.16 -19.50 -12.25
N HIS A 340 -0.51 -18.37 -12.45
CA HIS A 340 -0.21 -17.83 -13.79
C HIS A 340 1.20 -18.23 -14.21
N ILE A 341 1.29 -18.87 -15.37
CA ILE A 341 2.55 -19.33 -15.97
C ILE A 341 2.72 -18.70 -17.37
N ASP A 342 3.94 -18.32 -17.74
CA ASP A 342 4.24 -17.86 -19.11
C ASP A 342 3.88 -18.95 -20.14
N GLU A 343 3.17 -18.57 -21.20
CA GLU A 343 2.74 -19.46 -22.29
C GLU A 343 3.92 -20.26 -22.88
N ALA A 344 5.07 -19.61 -23.09
CA ALA A 344 6.26 -20.28 -23.62
C ALA A 344 6.84 -21.36 -22.69
N VAL A 345 6.71 -21.16 -21.37
CA VAL A 345 7.13 -22.16 -20.37
C VAL A 345 6.08 -23.27 -20.28
N PHE A 346 4.80 -22.91 -20.29
CA PHE A 346 3.69 -23.86 -20.31
C PHE A 346 3.79 -24.81 -21.51
N GLN A 347 3.97 -24.30 -22.73
CA GLN A 347 4.07 -25.15 -23.93
C GLN A 347 5.23 -26.15 -23.86
N LYS A 348 6.36 -25.78 -23.23
CA LYS A 348 7.49 -26.69 -22.99
C LYS A 348 7.17 -27.79 -21.99
N LEU A 349 6.41 -27.45 -20.94
CA LEU A 349 6.09 -28.36 -19.84
C LEU A 349 4.76 -29.12 -20.03
N ARG A 350 3.94 -28.74 -21.01
CA ARG A 350 2.58 -29.27 -21.22
C ARG A 350 2.52 -30.79 -21.37
N ARG A 351 3.59 -31.40 -21.90
CA ARG A 351 3.70 -32.84 -22.14
C ARG A 351 4.53 -33.59 -21.10
N THR A 352 5.05 -32.88 -20.11
CA THR A 352 5.94 -33.44 -19.09
C THR A 352 5.23 -33.45 -17.75
N THR A 353 5.42 -34.50 -16.96
CA THR A 353 5.01 -34.48 -15.56
C THR A 353 6.04 -33.70 -14.77
N VAL A 354 5.57 -32.82 -13.88
CA VAL A 354 6.44 -31.96 -13.09
C VAL A 354 6.11 -32.09 -11.61
N THR A 355 7.10 -31.87 -10.76
CA THR A 355 6.88 -31.76 -9.32
C THR A 355 6.66 -30.30 -8.96
N VAL A 356 5.48 -29.98 -8.44
CA VAL A 356 5.12 -28.64 -7.98
C VAL A 356 5.33 -28.57 -6.47
N ARG A 357 6.28 -27.75 -6.02
CA ARG A 357 6.50 -27.46 -4.60
C ARG A 357 5.92 -26.09 -4.28
N THR A 358 5.05 -26.04 -3.29
CA THR A 358 4.44 -24.80 -2.82
C THR A 358 4.81 -24.56 -1.37
N SER A 359 5.40 -23.41 -1.10
CA SER A 359 5.58 -22.87 0.25
C SER A 359 4.46 -21.88 0.52
N ALA A 360 3.59 -22.19 1.48
CA ALA A 360 2.41 -21.41 1.80
C ALA A 360 2.54 -20.72 3.16
N TYR A 361 2.38 -19.41 3.16
CA TYR A 361 2.23 -18.59 4.36
C TYR A 361 0.75 -18.35 4.58
N LEU A 362 0.21 -18.93 5.65
CA LEU A 362 -1.21 -19.05 5.88
C LEU A 362 -1.63 -18.36 7.18
N THR A 363 -2.86 -17.87 7.18
CA THR A 363 -3.49 -17.27 8.33
C THR A 363 -4.86 -17.88 8.56
N LEU A 364 -5.10 -18.34 9.79
CA LEU A 364 -6.43 -18.72 10.25
C LEU A 364 -7.15 -17.49 10.75
N LEU A 365 -8.34 -17.29 10.21
CA LEU A 365 -9.27 -16.25 10.60
C LEU A 365 -10.36 -16.87 11.46
N GLY A 366 -10.77 -16.15 12.49
CA GLY A 366 -11.89 -16.54 13.34
C GLY A 366 -12.48 -15.35 14.07
N ASN A 367 -13.38 -15.63 15.02
CA ASN A 367 -14.26 -14.62 15.62
C ASN A 367 -15.06 -13.84 14.56
N SER A 368 -15.56 -14.56 13.55
CA SER A 368 -16.25 -13.96 12.42
C SER A 368 -17.50 -13.22 12.86
N ARG A 369 -17.69 -11.99 12.36
CA ARG A 369 -18.85 -11.14 12.63
C ARG A 369 -19.54 -10.79 11.33
N ALA A 370 -20.85 -10.94 11.32
CA ALA A 370 -21.69 -10.56 10.19
C ALA A 370 -22.35 -9.22 10.47
N THR A 371 -22.17 -8.25 9.57
CA THR A 371 -22.79 -6.91 9.64
C THR A 371 -23.58 -6.66 8.37
N LEU A 372 -24.89 -6.50 8.48
CA LEU A 372 -25.74 -6.16 7.34
C LEU A 372 -25.70 -4.65 7.08
N ILE A 373 -25.31 -4.26 5.87
CA ILE A 373 -25.37 -2.90 5.36
C ILE A 373 -26.57 -2.79 4.41
N PRO A 374 -27.63 -2.07 4.78
CA PRO A 374 -28.76 -1.82 3.88
C PRO A 374 -28.34 -1.02 2.65
N ALA A 375 -28.93 -1.30 1.48
CA ALA A 375 -28.56 -0.64 0.22
C ALA A 375 -28.78 0.89 0.25
N GLY A 376 -29.70 1.39 1.09
CA GLY A 376 -29.94 2.82 1.30
C GLY A 376 -29.06 3.50 2.35
N ALA A 377 -28.13 2.77 2.98
CA ALA A 377 -27.30 3.32 4.04
C ALA A 377 -26.26 4.32 3.48
N LYS A 378 -26.37 5.59 3.87
CA LYS A 378 -25.43 6.66 3.45
C LYS A 378 -24.00 6.41 3.93
N SER A 379 -23.83 5.93 5.16
CA SER A 379 -22.55 5.52 5.76
C SER A 379 -22.85 4.81 7.08
N MET A 380 -22.28 3.63 7.27
CA MET A 380 -22.43 2.81 8.47
C MET A 380 -21.06 2.37 8.98
N GLU A 381 -20.91 2.28 10.29
CA GLU A 381 -19.71 1.71 10.91
C GLU A 381 -19.77 0.18 10.84
N VAL A 382 -18.71 -0.42 10.32
CA VAL A 382 -18.51 -1.87 10.27
C VAL A 382 -17.36 -2.21 11.23
N PRO A 383 -17.65 -2.94 12.32
CA PRO A 383 -16.63 -3.31 13.30
C PRO A 383 -15.44 -4.01 12.66
N GLY A 384 -14.24 -3.55 13.01
CA GLY A 384 -12.99 -4.11 12.48
C GLY A 384 -12.57 -3.56 11.12
N ILE A 385 -13.45 -2.90 10.36
CA ILE A 385 -13.14 -2.44 8.99
C ILE A 385 -13.16 -0.92 8.83
N GLY A 386 -14.00 -0.22 9.58
CA GLY A 386 -14.13 1.24 9.51
C GLY A 386 -15.54 1.64 9.10
N ARG A 387 -15.68 2.59 8.18
CA ARG A 387 -17.01 3.05 7.72
C ARG A 387 -17.23 2.66 6.27
N CYS A 388 -18.36 2.04 6.00
CA CYS A 388 -18.75 1.55 4.68
C CYS A 388 -19.99 2.28 4.18
N SER A 389 -20.08 2.44 2.87
CA SER A 389 -21.21 3.12 2.22
C SER A 389 -21.44 2.59 0.81
N PHE A 390 -22.70 2.64 0.39
CA PHE A 390 -23.10 2.40 -0.98
C PHE A 390 -23.11 3.71 -1.78
N LEU A 391 -22.57 3.65 -2.99
CA LEU A 391 -22.84 4.66 -4.01
C LEU A 391 -24.08 4.24 -4.80
N PRO A 392 -25.14 5.07 -4.85
CA PRO A 392 -26.21 4.88 -5.82
C PRO A 392 -25.68 5.23 -7.22
N ASP A 393 -26.10 4.48 -8.24
CA ASP A 393 -25.76 4.80 -9.63
C ASP A 393 -26.99 4.82 -10.56
N ASN A 394 -26.82 5.58 -11.65
CA ASN A 394 -27.72 5.75 -12.78
C ASN A 394 -27.65 4.57 -13.81
N MET A 395 -26.73 3.61 -13.67
CA MET A 395 -26.50 2.54 -14.67
C MET A 395 -26.64 1.09 -14.13
N HIS A 396 -27.45 0.83 -13.10
CA HIS A 396 -27.67 -0.53 -12.54
C HIS A 396 -26.40 -1.19 -11.95
N GLU A 397 -25.40 -0.40 -11.54
CA GLU A 397 -24.20 -0.90 -10.87
C GLU A 397 -24.09 -0.31 -9.45
N TRP A 398 -23.89 -1.17 -8.45
CA TRP A 398 -23.74 -0.76 -7.06
C TRP A 398 -22.26 -0.85 -6.65
N VAL A 399 -21.75 0.21 -6.03
CA VAL A 399 -20.38 0.19 -5.49
C VAL A 399 -20.44 0.23 -3.97
N LEU A 400 -19.91 -0.82 -3.34
CA LEU A 400 -19.69 -0.87 -1.89
C LEU A 400 -18.23 -0.53 -1.64
N PHE A 401 -17.98 0.52 -0.86
CA PHE A 401 -16.65 0.88 -0.43
C PHE A 401 -16.59 1.10 1.07
N CYS A 402 -15.44 0.81 1.66
CA CYS A 402 -15.14 1.01 3.06
C CYS A 402 -13.83 1.77 3.23
N GLN A 403 -13.76 2.60 4.27
CA GLN A 403 -12.58 3.37 4.59
C GLN A 403 -12.24 3.27 6.07
N ALA A 404 -10.96 3.35 6.38
CA ALA A 404 -10.45 3.48 7.74
C ALA A 404 -9.48 4.67 7.86
N PRO A 405 -9.38 5.27 9.05
CA PRO A 405 -8.43 6.33 9.31
C PRO A 405 -7.00 5.78 9.40
N PHE A 406 -6.09 6.46 8.72
CA PHE A 406 -4.63 6.35 8.75
C PHE A 406 -4.01 5.05 8.28
N ARG A 407 -4.72 3.93 8.35
CA ARG A 407 -4.18 2.60 8.07
C ARG A 407 -5.27 1.61 7.71
N GLN A 408 -4.93 0.61 6.90
CA GLN A 408 -5.76 -0.59 6.80
C GLN A 408 -5.87 -1.33 8.14
N PRO A 409 -7.06 -1.81 8.50
CA PRO A 409 -7.28 -2.56 9.72
C PRO A 409 -6.64 -3.95 9.67
N VAL A 410 -6.50 -4.53 10.86
CA VAL A 410 -5.96 -5.89 11.05
C VAL A 410 -6.96 -6.96 10.64
N ASP A 411 -8.26 -6.65 10.74
CA ASP A 411 -9.31 -7.60 10.41
C ASP A 411 -9.48 -7.71 8.90
N PHE A 412 -9.77 -8.93 8.47
CA PHE A 412 -10.08 -9.25 7.10
C PHE A 412 -11.57 -9.12 6.85
N CYS A 413 -11.99 -8.80 5.63
CA CYS A 413 -13.40 -8.79 5.29
C CYS A 413 -13.74 -9.40 3.93
N LYS A 414 -14.97 -9.89 3.86
CA LYS A 414 -15.64 -10.37 2.65
C LYS A 414 -17.06 -9.79 2.61
N ALA A 415 -17.48 -9.32 1.46
CA ALA A 415 -18.85 -8.86 1.23
C ALA A 415 -19.66 -9.93 0.49
N ILE A 416 -20.90 -10.15 0.91
CA ILE A 416 -21.91 -10.98 0.25
C ILE A 416 -23.13 -10.10 -0.07
N LEU A 417 -23.68 -10.17 -1.27
CA LEU A 417 -24.80 -9.32 -1.71
C LEU A 417 -26.08 -10.12 -1.91
N GLY A 418 -27.19 -9.64 -1.32
CA GLY A 418 -28.53 -10.20 -1.50
C GLY A 418 -28.80 -11.56 -0.84
N GLU A 419 -30.09 -11.93 -0.72
CA GLU A 419 -30.55 -13.21 -0.12
C GLU A 419 -30.88 -14.32 -1.13
N SER A 420 -31.06 -14.03 -2.44
CA SER A 420 -31.69 -15.02 -3.34
C SER A 420 -31.08 -15.23 -4.74
N GLU A 421 -30.04 -14.53 -5.15
CA GLU A 421 -29.34 -14.85 -6.41
C GLU A 421 -27.84 -14.64 -6.25
N ILE A 422 -27.14 -15.73 -5.92
CA ILE A 422 -25.66 -15.85 -5.94
C ILE A 422 -25.16 -15.82 -7.41
N ARG A 423 -25.84 -15.11 -8.33
CA ARG A 423 -25.43 -15.02 -9.72
C ARG A 423 -24.65 -13.72 -9.94
N LYS A 424 -23.32 -13.91 -10.02
CA LYS A 424 -22.28 -13.01 -10.52
C LYS A 424 -21.84 -11.89 -9.56
N PHE A 425 -20.93 -12.24 -8.65
CA PHE A 425 -19.64 -11.58 -8.33
C PHE A 425 -19.20 -12.10 -6.95
N ASN A 426 -18.69 -13.33 -6.96
CA ASN A 426 -17.99 -13.87 -5.81
C ASN A 426 -16.51 -13.68 -6.07
N GLU A 427 -16.00 -12.54 -5.61
CA GLU A 427 -14.60 -12.36 -5.23
C GLU A 427 -14.49 -11.04 -4.49
N ALA A 428 -14.83 -11.08 -3.20
CA ALA A 428 -13.96 -10.37 -2.30
C ALA A 428 -12.71 -11.24 -2.20
N LEU A 429 -11.65 -10.89 -2.92
CA LEU A 429 -10.32 -11.09 -2.33
C LEU A 429 -10.43 -10.54 -0.90
N PRO A 430 -9.88 -11.20 0.13
CA PRO A 430 -9.78 -10.58 1.44
C PRO A 430 -9.11 -9.20 1.27
N ILE A 431 -9.90 -8.12 1.32
CA ILE A 431 -9.39 -6.74 1.32
C ILE A 431 -9.44 -6.30 2.79
N GLY A 432 -8.29 -5.88 3.31
CA GLY A 432 -8.05 -5.72 4.76
C GLY A 432 -6.99 -6.70 5.25
N GLY A 433 -6.45 -6.48 6.45
CA GLY A 433 -5.38 -7.30 7.02
C GLY A 433 -3.99 -6.73 6.80
N SER A 434 -3.70 -5.61 7.44
CA SER A 434 -2.33 -5.07 7.47
C SER A 434 -1.63 -5.47 8.76
N TYR A 435 -0.55 -6.26 8.64
CA TYR A 435 0.16 -6.83 9.79
C TYR A 435 1.18 -5.91 10.45
N SER A 436 1.48 -4.73 9.87
CA SER A 436 2.42 -3.82 10.53
C SER A 436 1.89 -3.31 11.88
N PRO A 437 2.80 -3.11 12.84
CA PRO A 437 2.46 -2.63 14.17
C PRO A 437 2.22 -1.11 14.24
N TYR A 438 2.40 -0.36 13.15
CA TYR A 438 2.32 1.10 13.19
C TYR A 438 0.87 1.58 13.04
N PRO A 439 0.43 2.64 13.74
CA PRO A 439 -0.96 3.09 13.65
C PRO A 439 -1.27 3.96 12.41
N ALA A 440 -0.31 4.19 11.51
CA ALA A 440 -0.51 4.99 10.29
C ALA A 440 0.40 4.54 9.12
N GLU A 441 -0.05 4.79 7.88
CA GLU A 441 0.66 4.56 6.62
C GLU A 441 1.25 5.86 6.03
N LEU A 442 2.06 5.75 4.98
CA LEU A 442 2.76 6.88 4.34
C LEU A 442 1.95 7.63 3.28
N GLU A 443 0.67 7.32 3.12
CA GLU A 443 -0.17 7.96 2.13
C GLU A 443 -0.39 9.46 2.41
N VAL A 444 -0.57 10.24 1.34
CA VAL A 444 -0.89 11.67 1.45
C VAL A 444 -2.29 11.87 2.05
N SER A 445 -3.22 10.94 1.84
CA SER A 445 -4.57 10.96 2.43
C SER A 445 -4.57 10.39 3.86
N PRO A 446 -5.33 10.97 4.80
CA PRO A 446 -5.55 10.39 6.12
C PRO A 446 -6.55 9.22 6.11
N LEU A 447 -7.23 8.98 4.99
CA LEU A 447 -8.19 7.89 4.82
C LEU A 447 -7.63 6.87 3.84
N VAL A 448 -7.64 5.61 4.28
CA VAL A 448 -7.23 4.45 3.49
C VAL A 448 -8.48 3.70 3.03
N LEU A 449 -8.48 3.29 1.76
CA LEU A 449 -9.52 2.44 1.19
C LEU A 449 -9.30 1.01 1.70
N THR A 450 -10.25 0.48 2.47
CA THR A 450 -10.14 -0.84 3.11
C THR A 450 -10.90 -1.92 2.37
N PHE A 451 -11.94 -1.53 1.64
CA PHE A 451 -12.70 -2.42 0.78
C PHE A 451 -13.28 -1.62 -0.39
N ASN A 452 -13.29 -2.21 -1.57
CA ASN A 452 -14.01 -1.68 -2.73
C ASN A 452 -14.46 -2.85 -3.60
N GLY A 453 -15.76 -2.92 -3.86
CA GLY A 453 -16.36 -3.87 -4.79
C GLY A 453 -17.36 -3.15 -5.68
N VAL A 454 -17.21 -3.34 -7.00
CA VAL A 454 -18.18 -2.91 -8.00
C VAL A 454 -19.02 -4.10 -8.38
N TYR A 455 -20.33 -3.90 -8.37
CA TYR A 455 -21.29 -4.97 -8.60
C TYR A 455 -22.29 -4.52 -9.66
N GLY A 456 -22.16 -5.04 -10.88
CA GLY A 456 -23.18 -4.87 -11.91
C GLY A 456 -24.37 -5.76 -11.60
N ILE A 457 -25.49 -5.19 -11.18
CA ILE A 457 -26.67 -5.96 -10.76
C ILE A 457 -27.91 -5.42 -11.45
N SER A 458 -28.53 -6.24 -12.29
CA SER A 458 -29.77 -5.92 -13.01
C SER A 458 -31.02 -5.81 -12.12
N ARG A 459 -30.90 -6.02 -10.81
CA ARG A 459 -32.01 -6.01 -9.83
C ARG A 459 -31.67 -5.19 -8.58
N PRO A 460 -32.68 -4.59 -7.92
CA PRO A 460 -32.46 -3.85 -6.67
C PRO A 460 -32.00 -4.80 -5.55
N ILE A 461 -30.86 -4.48 -4.93
CA ILE A 461 -30.35 -5.20 -3.76
C ILE A 461 -30.99 -4.69 -2.47
N SER A 462 -31.32 -5.59 -1.54
CA SER A 462 -31.78 -5.22 -0.19
C SER A 462 -30.62 -4.72 0.69
N GLY A 463 -29.38 -5.19 0.42
CA GLY A 463 -28.17 -4.81 1.15
C GLY A 463 -26.99 -5.76 0.88
N ALA A 464 -25.86 -5.48 1.54
CA ALA A 464 -24.70 -6.37 1.61
C ALA A 464 -24.49 -6.88 3.04
N LEU A 465 -24.21 -8.17 3.17
CA LEU A 465 -23.69 -8.78 4.38
C LEU A 465 -22.16 -8.72 4.37
N MET A 466 -21.58 -7.92 5.26
CA MET A 466 -20.14 -7.88 5.50
C MET A 466 -19.76 -8.92 6.55
N LEU A 467 -18.91 -9.86 6.16
CA LEU A 467 -18.26 -10.79 7.07
C LEU A 467 -16.89 -10.24 7.40
N THR A 468 -16.62 -9.99 8.68
CA THR A 468 -15.30 -9.57 9.17
C THR A 468 -14.72 -10.65 10.06
N ALA A 469 -13.42 -10.93 9.94
CA ALA A 469 -12.76 -11.99 10.69
C ALA A 469 -11.38 -11.56 11.17
N THR A 470 -11.05 -11.98 12.39
CA THR A 470 -9.80 -11.60 13.07
C THR A 470 -8.72 -12.66 12.82
N PRO A 471 -7.46 -12.28 12.52
CA PRO A 471 -6.39 -13.25 12.31
C PRO A 471 -5.97 -13.91 13.64
N LEU A 472 -6.31 -15.17 13.86
CA LEU A 472 -6.05 -15.89 15.11
C LEU A 472 -4.63 -16.45 15.18
N SER A 473 -4.15 -17.04 14.09
CA SER A 473 -2.83 -17.66 14.04
C SER A 473 -2.22 -17.63 12.65
N HIS A 474 -0.90 -17.47 12.62
CA HIS A 474 -0.10 -17.50 11.41
C HIS A 474 0.82 -18.72 11.42
N PHE A 475 0.96 -19.39 10.28
CA PHE A 475 1.87 -20.52 10.15
C PHE A 475 2.35 -20.68 8.71
N HIS A 476 3.44 -21.43 8.59
CA HIS A 476 4.05 -21.78 7.31
C HIS A 476 3.92 -23.28 7.10
N THR A 477 3.48 -23.69 5.91
CA THR A 477 3.49 -25.09 5.50
C THR A 477 4.07 -25.23 4.11
N ASP A 478 4.88 -26.27 3.94
CA ASP A 478 5.34 -26.71 2.63
C ASP A 478 4.51 -27.93 2.21
N PHE A 479 4.14 -27.99 0.93
CA PHE A 479 3.60 -29.21 0.33
C PHE A 479 4.18 -29.41 -1.07
N GLU A 480 4.35 -30.67 -1.44
CA GLU A 480 4.89 -31.09 -2.73
C GLU A 480 3.84 -31.94 -3.46
N LEU A 481 3.67 -31.67 -4.75
CA LEU A 481 2.75 -32.35 -5.64
C LEU A 481 3.60 -33.07 -6.70
N PRO A 482 3.89 -34.37 -6.51
CA PRO A 482 4.67 -35.13 -7.48
C PRO A 482 3.82 -35.46 -8.72
N ASP A 483 4.51 -35.65 -9.85
CA ASP A 483 3.95 -36.18 -11.10
C ASP A 483 2.70 -35.48 -11.65
N VAL A 484 2.65 -34.16 -11.52
CA VAL A 484 1.51 -33.35 -11.98
C VAL A 484 1.62 -33.05 -13.48
N SER A 485 0.57 -33.33 -14.25
CA SER A 485 0.45 -32.87 -15.65
C SER A 485 -0.25 -31.52 -15.69
N LEU A 486 0.49 -30.46 -16.04
CA LEU A 486 -0.05 -29.09 -16.03
C LEU A 486 -1.27 -28.90 -16.96
N LYS A 487 -1.36 -29.70 -18.02
CA LYS A 487 -2.46 -29.60 -19.01
C LYS A 487 -3.84 -29.89 -18.39
N ASP A 488 -3.89 -30.70 -17.34
CA ASP A 488 -5.15 -31.16 -16.72
C ASP A 488 -5.78 -30.06 -15.86
N PHE A 489 -5.03 -29.00 -15.55
CA PHE A 489 -5.45 -27.90 -14.67
C PHE A 489 -5.68 -26.58 -15.43
N VAL A 490 -5.58 -26.60 -16.76
CA VAL A 490 -5.80 -25.39 -17.59
C VAL A 490 -7.27 -25.01 -17.59
N LEU A 491 -7.53 -23.73 -17.40
CA LEU A 491 -8.83 -23.11 -17.67
C LEU A 491 -9.01 -22.94 -19.18
N ASP A 492 -9.92 -23.70 -19.80
CA ASP A 492 -10.23 -23.53 -21.21
C ASP A 492 -11.14 -22.29 -21.40
N LYS A 493 -10.60 -21.24 -22.02
CA LYS A 493 -11.30 -19.95 -22.24
C LYS A 493 -12.61 -20.10 -23.04
N GLN A 494 -12.82 -21.22 -23.75
CA GLN A 494 -13.97 -21.43 -24.64
C GLN A 494 -15.32 -21.59 -23.94
N THR A 495 -15.38 -21.72 -22.60
CA THR A 495 -16.65 -21.92 -21.89
C THR A 495 -17.30 -20.64 -21.35
N VAL A 496 -16.66 -19.48 -21.49
CA VAL A 496 -17.17 -18.21 -20.94
C VAL A 496 -18.04 -17.44 -21.96
N ASP A 497 -17.83 -17.63 -23.26
CA ASP A 497 -18.55 -16.89 -24.32
C ASP A 497 -19.98 -17.39 -24.59
N SER A 498 -20.40 -18.54 -24.04
CA SER A 498 -21.72 -19.11 -24.34
C SER A 498 -22.86 -18.58 -23.45
N HIS A 499 -22.57 -17.72 -22.46
CA HIS A 499 -23.56 -17.21 -21.50
C HIS A 499 -23.41 -15.72 -21.16
N PHE A 500 -23.11 -14.90 -22.17
CA PHE A 500 -23.37 -13.47 -22.14
C PHE A 500 -24.67 -13.12 -22.84
#